data_AF-A0A6A4J400-F1
#
_entry.id   AF-A0A6A4J400-F1
#
_cell.length_a   1.000
_cell.length_b   1.000
_cell.length_c   1.000
_cell.angle_alpha   90.00
_cell.angle_beta   90.00
_cell.angle_gamma   90.00
#
_symmetry.space_group_name_H-M   'P 1'
#
loop_
_entity.id
_entity.type
_entity.pdbx_description
1 polymer ?
#
loop_
_entity_poly.entity_id
_entity_poly.type
_entity_poly.pdbx_seq_one_letter_code
_entity_poly.pdbx_strand_id
1 'polypeptide(L)'
;MKSSPNVECIGPEAIFTVSKCTEIFIQYMSEEGLVRCNSKKILDYKGIADFVNTDPKLNFLAEILPRKMTFRDAKKKGNNYLGSSEPHHMTSKNALLSIYLA
;
A
#
# COMPACT_ATOMS: atom_id res chain seq x y z
N MET A 1 12.57 1.68 -19.11
CA MET A 1 12.02 2.96 -18.59
C MET A 1 13.17 3.67 -17.93
N LYS A 2 13.31 4.99 -18.11
CA LYS A 2 14.48 5.73 -17.61
C LYS A 2 14.62 5.72 -16.08
N SER A 3 13.55 5.36 -15.36
CA SER A 3 13.54 5.18 -13.90
C SER A 3 14.21 3.89 -13.42
N SER A 4 14.48 2.93 -14.31
CA SER A 4 15.13 1.67 -13.96
C SER A 4 16.62 1.75 -14.35
N PRO A 5 17.55 1.87 -13.39
CA PRO A 5 18.95 2.18 -13.67
C PRO A 5 19.69 1.08 -14.45
N ASN A 6 19.19 -0.16 -14.43
CA ASN A 6 19.81 -1.32 -15.07
C ASN A 6 19.10 -1.76 -16.37
N VAL A 7 18.25 -0.91 -16.95
CA VAL A 7 17.48 -1.25 -18.16
C VAL A 7 17.82 -0.24 -19.26
N GLU A 8 18.73 -0.64 -20.16
CA GLU A 8 19.21 0.21 -21.25
C GLU A 8 18.18 0.39 -22.37
N CYS A 9 17.49 -0.69 -22.75
CA CYS A 9 16.60 -0.73 -23.90
C CYS A 9 15.31 -1.51 -23.57
N ILE A 10 14.16 -0.96 -23.94
CA ILE A 10 12.86 -1.67 -23.93
C ILE A 10 12.24 -1.46 -25.32
N GLY A 11 11.74 -2.54 -25.92
CA GLY A 11 11.06 -2.49 -27.21
C GLY A 11 9.80 -1.61 -27.18
N PRO A 12 9.46 -0.93 -28.28
CA PRO A 12 8.34 0.01 -28.33
C PRO A 12 6.98 -0.65 -28.06
N GLU A 13 6.78 -1.89 -28.48
CA GLU A 13 5.54 -2.65 -28.24
C GLU A 13 5.33 -2.95 -26.77
N ALA A 14 6.42 -3.27 -26.04
CA ALA A 14 6.36 -3.51 -24.60
C ALA A 14 6.03 -2.21 -23.86
N ILE A 15 6.62 -1.08 -24.27
CA ILE A 15 6.29 0.24 -23.72
C ILE A 15 4.81 0.56 -23.93
N PHE A 16 4.31 0.38 -25.16
CA PHE A 16 2.90 0.62 -25.47
C PHE A 16 1.97 -0.25 -24.63
N THR A 17 2.24 -1.55 -24.57
CA THR A 17 1.42 -2.51 -23.83
C THR A 17 1.39 -2.19 -22.34
N VAL A 18 2.55 -1.98 -21.71
CA VAL A 18 2.62 -1.64 -20.28
C VAL A 18 1.94 -0.31 -19.99
N SER A 19 2.05 0.67 -20.88
CA SER A 19 1.35 1.96 -20.74
C SER A 19 -0.17 1.76 -20.75
N LYS A 20 -0.70 1.01 -21.71
CA LYS A 20 -2.14 0.69 -21.78
C LYS A 20 -2.63 -0.13 -20.59
N CYS A 21 -1.86 -1.13 -20.15
CA CYS A 21 -2.17 -1.89 -18.95
C CYS A 21 -2.18 -0.99 -17.70
N THR A 22 -1.27 -0.01 -17.62
CA THR A 22 -1.21 0.93 -16.49
C THR A 22 -2.42 1.86 -16.47
N GLU A 23 -2.87 2.36 -17.62
CA GLU A 23 -4.12 3.14 -17.71
C GLU A 23 -5.32 2.34 -17.18
N ILE A 24 -5.47 1.10 -17.64
CA ILE A 24 -6.56 0.19 -17.20
C ILE A 24 -6.42 -0.11 -15.70
N PHE A 25 -5.20 -0.31 -15.21
CA PHE A 25 -4.93 -0.56 -13.80
C PHE A 25 -5.38 0.61 -12.92
N ILE A 26 -5.11 1.86 -13.33
CA ILE A 26 -5.57 3.05 -12.60
C ILE A 26 -7.10 3.17 -12.61
N GLN A 27 -7.75 2.86 -13.74
CA GLN A 27 -9.21 2.83 -13.80
C GLN A 27 -9.77 1.78 -12.83
N TYR A 28 -9.26 0.56 -12.88
CA TYR A 28 -9.66 -0.54 -12.00
C TYR A 28 -9.49 -0.18 -10.51
N MET A 29 -8.33 0.37 -10.14
CA MET A 29 -8.06 0.85 -8.78
C MET A 29 -9.06 1.92 -8.32
N SER A 30 -9.44 2.83 -9.22
CA SER A 30 -10.36 3.92 -8.92
C SER A 30 -11.78 3.42 -8.71
N GLU A 31 -12.26 2.51 -9.56
CA GLU A 31 -13.58 1.91 -9.46
C GLU A 31 -13.71 1.05 -8.19
N GLU A 32 -12.76 0.15 -7.95
CA GLU A 32 -12.75 -0.71 -6.76
C GLU A 32 -12.58 0.08 -5.46
N GLY A 33 -11.76 1.12 -5.48
CA GLY A 33 -11.61 2.04 -4.35
C GLY A 33 -12.91 2.80 -4.05
N LEU A 34 -13.62 3.25 -5.09
CA LEU A 34 -14.86 4.02 -4.94
C LEU A 34 -15.99 3.17 -4.34
N VAL A 35 -16.08 1.88 -4.71
CA VAL A 35 -17.06 0.94 -4.12
C VAL A 35 -16.87 0.80 -2.60
N ARG A 36 -15.65 0.97 -2.10
CA ARG A 36 -15.29 0.87 -0.68
C ARG A 36 -15.37 2.21 0.07
N CYS A 37 -15.68 3.31 -0.62
CA CYS A 37 -15.89 4.62 0.00
C CYS A 37 -17.30 4.71 0.61
N ASN A 38 -17.45 5.50 1.68
CA ASN A 38 -18.76 5.77 2.29
C ASN A 38 -19.71 6.49 1.32
N SER A 39 -19.17 7.37 0.48
CA SER A 39 -19.88 8.07 -0.58
C SER A 39 -19.45 7.51 -1.92
N LYS A 40 -20.36 6.86 -2.65
CA LYS A 40 -20.10 6.31 -4.00
C LYS A 40 -19.88 7.37 -5.09
N LYS A 41 -19.67 8.64 -4.69
CA LYS A 41 -19.47 9.79 -5.60
C LYS A 41 -18.10 10.44 -5.45
N ILE A 42 -17.38 10.16 -4.36
CA ILE A 42 -16.08 10.77 -4.08
C ILE A 42 -15.13 9.65 -3.68
N LEU A 43 -14.08 9.48 -4.48
CA LEU A 43 -12.99 8.57 -4.15
C LEU A 43 -12.14 9.19 -3.05
N ASP A 44 -12.05 8.51 -1.91
CA ASP A 44 -11.18 8.91 -0.81
C ASP A 44 -10.02 7.92 -0.62
N TYR A 45 -8.99 8.37 0.09
CA TYR A 45 -7.81 7.55 0.37
C TYR A 45 -8.16 6.25 1.09
N LYS A 46 -9.17 6.28 1.99
CA LYS A 46 -9.55 5.12 2.79
C LYS A 46 -10.06 4.01 1.88
N GLY A 47 -10.89 4.32 0.89
CA GLY A 47 -11.38 3.33 -0.07
C GLY A 47 -10.26 2.64 -0.85
N ILE A 48 -9.28 3.41 -1.35
CA ILE A 48 -8.13 2.86 -2.08
C ILE A 48 -7.24 2.02 -1.15
N ALA A 49 -6.91 2.54 0.04
CA ALA A 49 -6.08 1.82 1.00
C ALA A 49 -6.76 0.52 1.46
N ASP A 50 -8.06 0.54 1.72
CA ASP A 50 -8.82 -0.66 2.07
C ASP A 50 -8.84 -1.68 0.92
N PHE A 51 -8.94 -1.23 -0.33
CA PHE A 51 -8.85 -2.13 -1.48
C PHE A 51 -7.48 -2.83 -1.58
N VAL A 52 -6.39 -2.04 -1.57
CA VAL A 52 -5.02 -2.56 -1.68
C VAL A 52 -4.68 -3.56 -0.58
N ASN A 53 -5.14 -3.28 0.65
CA ASN A 53 -4.85 -4.13 1.80
C ASN A 53 -5.78 -5.35 1.93
N THR A 54 -6.75 -5.52 1.01
CA THR A 54 -7.67 -6.69 1.00
C THR A 54 -7.45 -7.64 -0.18
N ASP A 55 -6.88 -7.18 -1.30
CA ASP A 55 -6.56 -8.04 -2.44
C ASP A 55 -5.06 -8.43 -2.45
N PRO A 56 -4.72 -9.73 -2.30
CA PRO A 56 -3.33 -10.19 -2.31
C PRO A 56 -2.53 -9.82 -3.57
N LYS A 57 -3.20 -9.65 -4.73
CA LYS A 57 -2.54 -9.23 -5.97
C LYS A 57 -1.96 -7.82 -5.88
N LEU A 58 -2.42 -7.02 -4.92
CA LEU A 58 -2.01 -5.63 -4.71
C LEU A 58 -1.01 -5.47 -3.56
N ASN A 59 -0.54 -6.57 -2.96
CA ASN A 59 0.42 -6.51 -1.84
C ASN A 59 1.71 -5.74 -2.18
N PHE A 60 2.10 -5.69 -3.46
CA PHE A 60 3.24 -4.88 -3.91
C PHE A 60 3.05 -3.36 -3.69
N LEU A 61 1.82 -2.91 -3.43
CA LEU A 61 1.48 -1.53 -3.12
C LEU A 61 1.34 -1.27 -1.61
N ALA A 62 1.43 -2.28 -0.75
CA ALA A 62 1.18 -2.10 0.69
C ALA A 62 2.15 -1.11 1.33
N GLU A 63 3.40 -1.04 0.85
CA GLU A 63 4.41 -0.08 1.30
C GLU A 63 4.18 1.34 0.77
N ILE A 64 3.52 1.47 -0.39
CA ILE A 64 3.26 2.77 -1.03
C ILE A 64 1.91 3.35 -0.59
N LEU A 65 0.93 2.49 -0.29
CA LEU A 65 -0.44 2.84 0.11
C LEU A 65 -0.78 2.18 1.46
N PRO A 66 -0.13 2.61 2.55
CA PRO A 66 -0.33 2.02 3.86
C PRO A 66 -1.74 2.28 4.38
N ARG A 67 -2.34 1.29 5.04
CA ARG A 67 -3.62 1.50 5.73
C ARG A 67 -3.42 2.46 6.89
N LYS A 68 -4.08 3.62 6.85
CA LYS A 68 -4.10 4.54 8.00
C LYS A 68 -4.67 3.82 9.22
N MET A 69 -3.92 3.82 10.31
CA MET A 69 -4.33 3.27 11.59
C MET A 69 -4.08 4.30 12.69
N THR A 70 -4.92 4.30 13.72
CA THR A 70 -4.68 5.21 14.85
C THR A 70 -3.51 4.70 15.69
N PHE A 71 -2.84 5.59 16.43
CA PHE A 71 -1.81 5.20 17.39
C PHE A 71 -2.30 4.14 18.38
N ARG A 72 -3.57 4.24 18.80
CA ARG A 72 -4.22 3.25 19.67
C ARG A 72 -4.29 1.87 19.00
N ASP A 73 -4.66 1.82 17.72
CA ASP A 73 -4.73 0.57 16.96
C ASP A 73 -3.34 -0.02 16.70
N ALA A 74 -2.35 0.84 16.46
CA ALA A 74 -0.96 0.43 16.29
C ALA A 74 -0.41 -0.18 17.59
N LYS A 75 -0.66 0.47 18.72
CA LYS A 75 -0.29 -0.04 20.05
C LYS A 75 -0.97 -1.37 20.35
N LYS A 76 -2.26 -1.53 20.03
CA LYS A 76 -2.98 -2.81 20.20
C LYS A 76 -2.39 -3.92 19.33
N LYS A 77 -2.11 -3.66 18.05
CA LYS A 77 -1.42 -4.63 17.17
C LYS A 77 -0.05 -5.00 17.74
N GLY A 78 0.77 -4.02 18.10
CA GLY A 78 2.09 -4.24 18.72
C GLY A 78 2.02 -5.08 20.00
N ASN A 79 1.03 -4.85 20.86
CA ASN A 79 0.83 -5.62 22.08
C ASN A 79 0.41 -7.07 21.82
N ASN A 80 -0.31 -7.34 20.73
CA ASN A 80 -0.65 -8.69 20.29
C ASN A 80 0.58 -9.44 19.75
N TYR A 81 1.55 -8.75 19.14
CA TYR A 81 2.85 -9.35 18.76
C TYR A 81 3.73 -9.63 19.99
N LEU A 82 3.71 -8.76 21.00
CA LEU A 82 4.43 -8.94 22.28
C LEU A 82 3.86 -10.07 23.16
N GLY A 83 2.66 -10.58 22.86
CA GLY A 83 2.06 -11.72 23.56
C GLY A 83 2.50 -13.10 23.04
N SER A 84 3.34 -13.19 22.01
CA SER A 84 3.68 -14.46 21.34
C SER A 84 5.17 -14.77 21.18
N SER A 85 6.09 -13.95 21.70
CA SER A 85 7.52 -14.31 21.77
C SER A 85 8.29 -13.43 22.76
N GLU A 86 9.20 -14.07 23.50
CA GLU A 86 10.10 -13.55 24.54
C GLU A 86 10.85 -12.23 24.21
N PRO A 87 11.37 -11.51 25.24
CA PRO A 87 11.65 -10.09 25.16
C PRO A 87 13.02 -9.82 24.54
N HIS A 88 13.08 -9.54 23.23
CA HIS A 88 14.20 -8.81 22.66
C HIS A 88 13.93 -7.31 22.67
N HIS A 89 14.73 -6.62 23.49
CA HIS A 89 14.71 -5.20 23.79
C HIS A 89 14.92 -4.33 22.52
N MET A 90 13.82 -3.96 21.85
CA MET A 90 13.80 -2.86 20.88
C MET A 90 12.95 -1.72 21.45
N THR A 91 13.62 -0.66 21.91
CA THR A 91 12.99 0.46 22.62
C THR A 91 11.87 1.09 21.78
N SER A 92 10.70 1.23 22.40
CA SER A 92 9.40 1.73 21.90
C SER A 92 9.41 2.92 20.93
N LYS A 93 10.48 3.74 20.89
CA LYS A 93 10.60 4.88 19.98
C LYS A 93 10.88 4.50 18.52
N ASN A 94 11.59 3.39 18.26
CA ASN A 94 12.02 3.03 16.90
C ASN A 94 10.91 2.37 16.05
N ALA A 95 9.98 1.65 16.68
CA ALA A 95 8.81 1.05 16.00
C ALA A 95 7.76 2.09 15.61
N LEU A 96 7.66 3.19 16.35
CA LEU A 96 6.71 4.27 16.06
C LEU A 96 7.20 5.18 14.92
N LEU A 97 8.52 5.37 14.82
CA LEU A 97 9.11 6.18 13.75
C LEU A 97 8.95 5.50 12.37
N SER A 98 9.03 4.17 12.33
CA SER A 98 8.86 3.38 11.10
C SER A 98 7.41 3.34 10.59
N ILE A 99 6.41 3.63 11.43
CA ILE A 99 4.99 3.76 11.03
C ILE A 99 4.65 5.19 10.58
N TYR A 100 5.38 6.20 11.04
CA TYR A 100 5.10 7.61 10.75
C TYR A 100 5.93 8.20 9.58
N LEU A 101 7.02 7.54 9.19
CA LEU A 101 7.89 7.95 8.07
C LEU A 101 7.71 7.12 6.79
N ALA A 102 6.67 6.28 6.71
CA ALA A 102 6.26 5.57 5.50
C ALA A 102 4.97 6.18 4.93
#